data_AF-A0A176ZFN6-F1
#
_entry.id   AF-A0A176ZFN6-F1
#
_cell.length_a   1.000
_cell.length_b   1.000
_cell.length_c   1.000
_cell.angle_alpha   90.00
_cell.angle_beta   90.00
_cell.angle_gamma   90.00
#
_symmetry.space_group_name_H-M   'P 1'
#
loop_
_entity.id
_entity.type
_entity.pdbx_description
1 polymer ?
#
loop_
_entity_poly.entity_id
_entity_poly.type
_entity_poly.pdbx_seq_one_letter_code
_entity_poly.pdbx_strand_id
1 'polypeptide(L)'
;MSIESQPSAYMAARSRARPAWRLIPEIDRDPTLVTGVQGVTGRIALCGAVAVLVALLSLVGIDFSAALLAMGCAYAGTYRRIFILLATSLLLYRSGFLVDAPLLERLAAQEGVTDRISQPLLQSAMLTLVFALFSGLLVLQGNAATALRRPTMCLLLGFLGLVLATQSTLTIGMPRVLLWSFLVTCQPYLWFLAYALADAGKERSPVWQKLSVFHPFWGATLTPFGKGLSYLRRFEAKTPEELAVTQLKGVKLAAWTLLLAVGRGCFNELVHGILWLPTFDDTLLRHIVHDPYPRWIGWTSLIAYFVEDLLGMTVFGGIIVATARLAGFRLLRNTYRPLESASLADFWNRYYFYFKELLVDHFFYPTFVRCFRSHRRLRLFFATFVAACLGNLLFHFIRDIRFVVDMGLWNAVVGEQSHAFYTFVLAMSVAVSQLRRVPQRATRGWLRGRLLPCLWVCGFFCILHVFDAPLDREHTLWQRAEFLFYLLGVTT
;
A
#
# COMPACT_ATOMS: atom_id res chain seq x y z
N MET A 1 -14.71 -7.76 8.92
CA MET A 1 -16.08 -7.36 8.51
C MET A 1 -16.07 -5.87 8.30
N SER A 2 -16.04 -5.43 7.04
CA SER A 2 -16.02 -4.02 6.65
C SER A 2 -17.46 -3.47 6.71
N ILE A 3 -17.63 -2.30 7.34
CA ILE A 3 -18.91 -1.59 7.44
C ILE A 3 -19.44 -1.16 6.05
N GLU A 4 -18.60 -1.20 5.00
CA GLU A 4 -18.99 -0.80 3.64
C GLU A 4 -19.62 -1.92 2.79
N SER A 5 -19.77 -3.15 3.32
CA SER A 5 -20.30 -4.29 2.56
C SER A 5 -21.73 -4.71 2.91
N GLN A 6 -22.55 -3.87 3.53
CA GLN A 6 -23.96 -4.21 3.74
C GLN A 6 -24.79 -3.95 2.47
N PRO A 7 -25.56 -4.94 1.98
CA PRO A 7 -26.53 -4.75 0.91
C PRO A 7 -27.66 -3.82 1.36
N SER A 8 -28.19 -3.10 0.37
CA SER A 8 -29.26 -2.11 0.44
C SER A 8 -30.62 -2.68 0.90
N ALA A 9 -30.77 -3.06 2.17
CA ALA A 9 -32.01 -3.62 2.72
C ALA A 9 -32.48 -2.98 4.04
N TYR A 10 -32.17 -1.70 4.27
CA TYR A 10 -32.74 -0.91 5.39
C TYR A 10 -33.45 0.33 4.84
N MET A 11 -34.56 0.12 4.13
CA MET A 11 -35.59 1.15 3.90
C MET A 11 -36.80 0.80 4.75
N ALA A 12 -36.79 1.19 6.03
CA ALA A 12 -38.00 1.49 6.82
C ALA A 12 -37.58 1.96 8.23
N ALA A 13 -37.40 3.28 8.37
CA ALA A 13 -37.52 4.08 9.60
C ALA A 13 -36.68 5.36 9.45
N ARG A 14 -37.15 6.31 8.64
CA ARG A 14 -36.58 7.66 8.59
C ARG A 14 -37.04 8.44 9.83
N SER A 15 -36.27 8.37 10.91
CA SER A 15 -36.18 9.53 11.79
C SER A 15 -35.38 10.61 11.04
N ARG A 16 -35.91 11.84 10.99
CA ARG A 16 -35.22 13.00 10.41
C ARG A 16 -33.98 13.31 11.25
N ALA A 17 -32.88 12.59 11.00
CA ALA A 17 -31.56 13.00 11.47
C ALA A 17 -31.23 14.34 10.81
N ARG A 18 -30.89 15.35 11.62
CA ARG A 18 -30.41 16.65 11.12
C ARG A 18 -29.30 16.41 10.10
N PRO A 19 -29.27 17.13 8.96
CA PRO A 19 -28.22 16.96 7.97
C PRO A 19 -26.88 17.28 8.66
N ALA A 20 -26.06 16.25 8.87
CA ALA A 20 -24.72 16.43 9.38
C ALA A 20 -23.94 17.24 8.33
N TRP A 21 -23.47 18.43 8.71
CA TRP A 21 -22.67 19.29 7.83
C TRP A 21 -21.48 18.50 7.26
N ARG A 22 -21.23 18.68 5.95
CA ARG A 22 -20.11 18.06 5.26
C ARG A 22 -19.49 19.05 4.32
N LEU A 23 -18.16 19.08 4.31
CA LEU A 23 -17.39 19.94 3.42
C LEU A 23 -17.60 19.59 1.94
N ILE A 24 -17.75 18.29 1.63
CA ILE A 24 -18.10 17.82 0.28
C ILE A 24 -19.51 17.20 0.33
N PRO A 25 -20.45 17.68 -0.50
CA PRO A 25 -21.83 17.21 -0.50
C PRO A 25 -21.95 15.72 -0.89
N GLU A 26 -23.10 15.11 -0.57
CA GLU A 26 -23.41 13.72 -0.95
C GLU A 26 -23.87 13.62 -2.42
N ILE A 27 -23.07 14.13 -3.36
CA ILE A 27 -23.38 14.12 -4.80
C ILE A 27 -23.67 12.72 -5.35
N ASP A 28 -23.09 11.69 -4.74
CA ASP A 28 -23.28 10.29 -5.11
C ASP A 28 -24.64 9.70 -4.67
N ARG A 29 -25.45 10.45 -3.93
CA ARG A 29 -26.78 10.07 -3.46
C ARG A 29 -27.91 10.91 -4.02
N ASP A 30 -27.58 11.96 -4.76
CA ASP A 30 -28.57 12.81 -5.41
C ASP A 30 -29.07 12.09 -6.68
N PRO A 31 -30.35 11.67 -6.74
CA PRO A 31 -30.88 10.98 -7.89
C PRO A 31 -30.81 11.83 -9.17
N THR A 32 -30.92 13.16 -9.05
CA THR A 32 -30.87 14.05 -10.23
C THR A 32 -29.48 14.06 -10.86
N LEU A 33 -28.42 14.12 -10.04
CA LEU A 33 -27.04 14.05 -10.50
C LEU A 33 -26.70 12.65 -11.04
N VAL A 34 -27.15 11.59 -10.36
CA VAL A 34 -26.93 10.21 -10.79
C VAL A 34 -27.58 9.95 -12.14
N THR A 35 -28.83 10.39 -12.34
CA THR A 35 -29.51 10.28 -13.64
C THR A 35 -28.86 11.17 -14.69
N GLY A 36 -28.47 12.40 -14.32
CA GLY A 36 -27.79 13.33 -15.21
C GLY A 36 -26.49 12.78 -15.79
N VAL A 37 -25.62 12.22 -14.94
CA VAL A 37 -24.32 11.63 -15.33
C VAL A 37 -24.46 10.41 -16.23
N GLN A 38 -25.62 9.73 -16.24
CA GLN A 38 -25.86 8.62 -17.17
C GLN A 38 -26.01 9.11 -18.62
N GLY A 39 -26.49 10.34 -18.84
CA GLY A 39 -26.65 10.95 -20.16
C GLY A 39 -25.35 11.51 -20.74
N VAL A 40 -25.30 11.74 -22.05
CA VAL A 40 -24.09 12.22 -22.76
C VAL A 40 -23.59 13.56 -22.21
N THR A 41 -24.50 14.51 -21.97
CA THR A 41 -24.17 15.82 -21.40
C THR A 41 -23.58 15.71 -20.01
N GLY A 42 -24.15 14.86 -19.15
CA GLY A 42 -23.61 14.60 -17.81
C GLY A 42 -22.25 13.90 -17.83
N ARG A 43 -21.98 13.02 -18.79
CA ARG A 43 -20.66 12.41 -18.99
C ARG A 43 -19.61 13.43 -19.42
N ILE A 44 -19.96 14.35 -20.31
CA ILE A 44 -19.08 15.45 -20.71
C ILE A 44 -18.78 16.36 -19.51
N ALA A 45 -19.81 16.73 -18.74
CA ALA A 45 -19.63 17.51 -17.51
C ALA A 45 -18.74 16.78 -16.48
N LEU A 46 -18.93 15.47 -16.33
CA LEU A 46 -18.08 14.63 -15.47
C LEU A 46 -16.62 14.61 -15.95
N CYS A 47 -16.37 14.44 -17.24
CA CYS A 47 -15.03 14.52 -17.82
C CYS A 47 -14.40 15.90 -17.59
N GLY A 48 -15.16 16.98 -17.76
CA GLY A 48 -14.72 18.34 -17.47
C GLY A 48 -14.34 18.53 -15.99
N ALA A 49 -15.17 18.04 -15.08
CA ALA A 49 -14.88 18.07 -13.64
C ALA A 49 -13.61 17.27 -13.29
N VAL A 50 -13.40 16.11 -13.91
CA VAL A 50 -12.18 15.32 -13.74
C VAL A 50 -10.97 16.07 -14.29
N ALA A 51 -11.05 16.69 -15.47
CA ALA A 51 -9.96 17.47 -16.04
C ALA A 51 -9.55 18.66 -15.15
N VAL A 52 -10.53 19.36 -14.56
CA VAL A 52 -10.28 20.42 -13.57
C VAL A 52 -9.57 19.84 -12.34
N LEU A 53 -10.02 18.71 -11.81
CA LEU A 53 -9.37 18.05 -10.67
C LEU A 53 -7.93 17.62 -11.00
N VAL A 54 -7.67 17.12 -12.21
CA VAL A 54 -6.32 16.79 -12.68
C VAL A 54 -5.44 18.03 -12.69
N ALA A 55 -5.92 19.15 -13.23
CA ALA A 55 -5.17 20.41 -13.25
C ALA A 55 -4.88 20.91 -11.82
N LEU A 56 -5.89 20.93 -10.94
CA LEU A 56 -5.73 21.39 -9.56
C LEU A 56 -4.78 20.51 -8.74
N LEU A 57 -4.85 19.19 -8.89
CA LEU A 57 -3.94 18.26 -8.23
C LEU A 57 -2.50 18.41 -8.76
N SER A 58 -2.33 18.65 -10.06
CA SER A 58 -1.02 18.91 -10.65
C SER A 58 -0.39 20.21 -10.11
N LEU A 59 -1.20 21.25 -9.83
CA LEU A 59 -0.70 22.50 -9.23
C LEU A 59 -0.12 22.29 -7.82
N VAL A 60 -0.55 21.26 -7.10
CA VAL A 60 -0.02 20.89 -5.78
C VAL A 60 0.95 19.70 -5.84
N GLY A 61 1.48 19.38 -7.02
CA GLY A 61 2.49 18.34 -7.21
C GLY A 61 1.98 16.91 -7.15
N ILE A 62 0.67 16.67 -7.29
CA ILE A 62 0.07 15.34 -7.28
C ILE A 62 -0.33 14.92 -8.70
N ASP A 63 0.26 13.84 -9.21
CA ASP A 63 -0.13 13.29 -10.52
C ASP A 63 -1.48 12.54 -10.42
N PHE A 64 -2.48 13.06 -11.13
CA PHE A 64 -3.80 12.44 -11.29
C PHE A 64 -4.14 12.18 -12.76
N SER A 65 -3.17 12.25 -13.67
CA SER A 65 -3.38 12.16 -15.13
C SER A 65 -4.03 10.83 -15.57
N ALA A 66 -3.77 9.73 -14.86
CA ALA A 66 -4.40 8.43 -15.08
C ALA A 66 -5.93 8.45 -14.97
N ALA A 67 -6.53 9.46 -14.33
CA ALA A 67 -7.97 9.66 -14.27
C ALA A 67 -8.61 9.86 -15.65
N LEU A 68 -7.89 10.42 -16.62
CA LEU A 68 -8.39 10.58 -17.99
C LEU A 68 -8.49 9.22 -18.71
N LEU A 69 -7.49 8.35 -18.53
CA LEU A 69 -7.54 6.96 -18.98
C LEU A 69 -8.67 6.20 -18.29
N ALA A 70 -8.92 6.48 -17.01
CA ALA A 70 -10.01 5.88 -16.25
C ALA A 70 -11.38 6.22 -16.86
N MET A 71 -11.59 7.46 -17.30
CA MET A 71 -12.81 7.86 -18.00
C MET A 71 -12.99 7.09 -19.31
N GLY A 72 -11.92 6.91 -20.11
CA GLY A 72 -11.96 6.08 -21.31
C GLY A 72 -12.28 4.60 -20.99
N CYS A 73 -11.64 4.05 -19.96
CA CYS A 73 -11.83 2.68 -19.50
C CYS A 73 -13.28 2.40 -19.07
N ALA A 74 -13.91 3.33 -18.37
CA ALA A 74 -15.28 3.21 -17.90
C ALA A 74 -16.29 2.94 -19.03
N TYR A 75 -16.09 3.57 -20.19
CA TYR A 75 -16.99 3.49 -21.34
C TYR A 75 -16.51 2.54 -22.45
N ALA A 76 -15.39 1.84 -22.26
CA ALA A 76 -14.87 0.85 -23.21
C ALA A 76 -15.73 -0.42 -23.36
N GLY A 77 -16.82 -0.55 -22.58
CA GLY A 77 -17.78 -1.65 -22.69
C GLY A 77 -17.13 -3.04 -22.55
N THR A 78 -17.36 -3.91 -23.52
CA THR A 78 -16.77 -5.27 -23.57
C THR A 78 -15.25 -5.26 -23.70
N TYR A 79 -14.66 -4.18 -24.21
CA TYR A 79 -13.21 -4.02 -24.38
C TYR A 79 -12.50 -3.48 -23.14
N ARG A 80 -13.22 -3.24 -22.03
CA ARG A 80 -12.64 -2.65 -20.79
C ARG A 80 -11.37 -3.35 -20.33
N ARG A 81 -11.32 -4.69 -20.34
CA ARG A 81 -10.12 -5.43 -19.89
C ARG A 81 -8.93 -5.29 -20.81
N ILE A 82 -9.17 -5.22 -22.12
CA ILE A 82 -8.12 -4.94 -23.11
C ILE A 82 -7.63 -3.50 -22.91
N PHE A 83 -8.53 -2.55 -22.68
CA PHE A 83 -8.16 -1.18 -22.37
C PHE A 83 -7.28 -1.10 -21.11
N ILE A 84 -7.64 -1.80 -20.03
CA ILE A 84 -6.82 -1.86 -18.81
C ILE A 84 -5.42 -2.38 -19.14
N LEU A 85 -5.31 -3.48 -19.89
CA LEU A 85 -4.03 -4.04 -20.29
C LEU A 85 -3.19 -3.02 -21.08
N LEU A 86 -3.76 -2.40 -22.12
CA LEU A 86 -3.06 -1.43 -22.95
C LEU A 86 -2.63 -0.17 -22.17
N ALA A 87 -3.55 0.40 -21.38
CA ALA A 87 -3.26 1.56 -20.55
C ALA A 87 -2.17 1.26 -19.50
N THR A 88 -2.22 0.06 -18.91
CA THR A 88 -1.22 -0.38 -17.94
C THR A 88 0.13 -0.58 -18.60
N SER A 89 0.20 -1.26 -19.75
CA SER A 89 1.43 -1.43 -20.52
C SER A 89 2.04 -0.11 -20.93
N LEU A 90 1.22 0.88 -21.32
CA LEU A 90 1.69 2.22 -21.67
C LEU A 90 2.34 2.93 -20.47
N LEU A 91 1.69 2.91 -19.30
CA LEU A 91 2.23 3.54 -18.10
C LEU A 91 3.47 2.83 -17.58
N LEU A 92 3.48 1.49 -17.61
CA LEU A 92 4.65 0.70 -17.24
C LEU A 92 5.82 0.97 -18.19
N TYR A 93 5.59 1.05 -19.50
CA TYR A 93 6.63 1.41 -20.47
C TYR A 93 7.25 2.77 -20.13
N ARG A 94 6.40 3.78 -19.82
CA ARG A 94 6.88 5.11 -19.41
C ARG A 94 7.69 5.08 -18.11
N SER A 95 7.37 4.17 -17.19
CA SER A 95 8.08 4.01 -15.92
C SER A 95 9.20 2.97 -15.96
N GLY A 96 9.68 2.55 -17.14
CA GLY A 96 10.73 1.53 -17.28
C GLY A 96 10.36 0.17 -16.69
N PHE A 97 9.07 -0.19 -16.72
CA PHE A 97 8.48 -1.38 -16.09
C PHE A 97 8.81 -1.55 -14.60
N LEU A 98 9.14 -0.45 -13.93
CA LEU A 98 9.55 -0.43 -12.52
C LEU A 98 10.85 -1.18 -12.25
N VAL A 99 11.68 -1.38 -13.28
CA VAL A 99 13.02 -1.97 -13.15
C VAL A 99 13.99 -0.88 -12.67
N ASP A 100 14.74 -1.16 -11.61
CA ASP A 100 15.79 -0.27 -11.09
C ASP A 100 17.03 -0.32 -11.99
N ALA A 101 16.96 0.38 -13.13
CA ALA A 101 18.05 0.44 -14.10
C ALA A 101 19.38 0.95 -13.49
N PRO A 102 19.39 2.03 -12.68
CA PRO A 102 20.61 2.51 -12.02
C PRO A 102 21.28 1.43 -11.16
N LEU A 103 20.50 0.62 -10.43
CA LEU A 103 21.04 -0.48 -9.65
C LEU A 103 21.73 -1.54 -10.52
N LEU A 104 21.12 -1.89 -11.66
CA LEU A 104 21.69 -2.87 -12.59
C LEU A 104 22.96 -2.36 -13.27
N GLU A 105 23.03 -1.07 -13.60
CA GLU A 105 24.23 -0.42 -14.12
C GLU A 105 25.38 -0.45 -13.11
N ARG A 106 25.10 -0.06 -11.85
CA ARG A 106 26.09 -0.14 -10.76
C ARG A 106 26.59 -1.56 -10.55
N LEU A 107 25.67 -2.54 -10.55
CA LEU A 107 26.04 -3.95 -10.39
C LEU A 107 26.89 -4.45 -11.56
N ALA A 108 26.55 -4.11 -12.81
CA ALA A 108 27.35 -4.49 -13.97
C ALA A 108 28.77 -3.89 -13.92
N ALA A 109 28.90 -2.66 -13.41
CA ALA A 109 30.19 -2.02 -13.17
C ALA A 109 30.99 -2.73 -12.08
N GLN A 110 30.37 -3.03 -10.93
CA GLN A 110 31.00 -3.77 -9.82
C GLN A 110 31.50 -5.14 -10.25
N GLU A 111 30.76 -5.83 -11.12
CA GLU A 111 31.12 -7.15 -11.64
C GLU A 111 32.03 -7.11 -12.88
N GLY A 112 32.42 -5.91 -13.35
CA GLY A 112 33.35 -5.75 -14.47
C GLY A 112 32.82 -6.24 -15.83
N VAL A 113 31.50 -6.24 -16.03
CA VAL A 113 30.84 -6.78 -17.24
C VAL A 113 30.09 -5.74 -18.07
N THR A 114 30.25 -4.45 -17.74
CA THR A 114 29.54 -3.34 -18.42
C THR A 114 29.68 -3.39 -19.94
N ASP A 115 30.88 -3.60 -20.46
CA ASP A 115 31.16 -3.63 -21.91
C ASP A 115 30.53 -4.83 -22.65
N ARG A 116 30.03 -5.82 -21.89
CA ARG A 116 29.45 -7.06 -22.43
C ARG A 116 27.91 -7.04 -22.41
N ILE A 117 27.30 -6.00 -21.85
CA ILE A 117 25.86 -5.93 -21.60
C ILE A 117 25.27 -4.73 -22.34
N SER A 118 24.31 -5.01 -23.23
CA SER A 118 23.38 -3.98 -23.67
C SER A 118 22.25 -3.88 -22.64
N GLN A 119 22.22 -2.82 -21.85
CA GLN A 119 21.24 -2.61 -20.78
C GLN A 119 19.78 -2.68 -21.29
N PRO A 120 19.41 -2.03 -22.41
CA PRO A 120 18.05 -2.13 -22.94
C PRO A 120 17.66 -3.56 -23.36
N LEU A 121 18.61 -4.30 -23.94
CA LEU A 121 18.40 -5.69 -24.34
C LEU A 121 18.22 -6.60 -23.12
N LEU A 122 19.06 -6.42 -22.09
CA LEU A 122 18.98 -7.17 -20.84
C LEU A 122 17.64 -6.95 -20.16
N GLN A 123 17.21 -5.70 -20.01
CA GLN A 123 15.90 -5.36 -19.42
C GLN A 123 14.75 -5.97 -20.20
N SER A 124 14.76 -5.85 -21.54
CA SER A 124 13.71 -6.41 -22.40
C SER A 124 13.66 -7.94 -22.33
N ALA A 125 14.82 -8.59 -22.30
CA ALA A 125 14.93 -10.04 -22.17
C ALA A 125 14.42 -10.51 -20.79
N MET A 126 14.80 -9.83 -19.71
CA MET A 126 14.35 -10.16 -18.35
C MET A 126 12.85 -9.94 -18.17
N LEU A 127 12.31 -8.86 -18.74
CA LEU A 127 10.86 -8.61 -18.74
C LEU A 127 10.12 -9.74 -19.44
N THR A 128 10.58 -10.12 -20.64
CA THR A 128 10.01 -11.23 -21.41
C THR A 128 10.07 -12.54 -20.64
N LEU A 129 11.22 -12.84 -20.03
CA LEU A 129 11.42 -14.03 -19.22
C LEU A 129 10.49 -14.06 -18.00
N VAL A 130 10.39 -12.97 -17.24
CA VAL A 130 9.53 -12.86 -16.06
C VAL A 130 8.07 -13.08 -16.43
N PHE A 131 7.56 -12.40 -17.46
CA PHE A 131 6.16 -12.57 -17.88
C PHE A 131 5.88 -13.93 -18.52
N ALA A 132 6.84 -14.54 -19.21
CA ALA A 132 6.74 -15.91 -19.71
C ALA A 132 6.65 -16.92 -18.56
N LEU A 133 7.50 -16.78 -17.53
CA LEU A 133 7.47 -17.62 -16.33
C LEU A 133 6.17 -17.45 -15.56
N PHE A 134 5.70 -16.22 -15.37
CA PHE A 134 4.42 -15.96 -14.70
C PHE A 134 3.25 -16.58 -15.46
N SER A 135 3.24 -16.45 -16.79
CA SER A 135 2.24 -17.08 -17.64
C SER A 135 2.26 -18.61 -17.49
N GLY A 136 3.45 -19.22 -17.53
CA GLY A 136 3.62 -20.66 -17.29
C GLY A 136 3.12 -21.10 -15.93
N LEU A 137 3.48 -20.39 -14.85
CA LEU A 137 3.00 -20.67 -13.50
C LEU A 137 1.47 -20.56 -13.39
N LEU A 138 0.85 -19.58 -14.04
CA LEU A 138 -0.60 -19.41 -14.05
C LEU A 138 -1.31 -20.53 -14.83
N VAL A 139 -0.75 -20.97 -15.96
CA VAL A 139 -1.27 -22.13 -16.73
C VAL A 139 -1.18 -23.40 -15.89
N LEU A 140 -0.02 -23.66 -15.28
CA LEU A 140 0.19 -24.82 -14.42
C LEU A 140 -0.80 -24.83 -13.24
N GLN A 141 -0.97 -23.68 -12.58
CA GLN A 141 -1.88 -23.51 -11.45
C GLN A 141 -3.36 -23.71 -11.83
N GLY A 142 -3.76 -23.31 -13.05
CA GLY A 142 -5.14 -23.45 -13.53
C GLY A 142 -5.52 -24.84 -14.05
N ASN A 143 -4.52 -25.64 -14.45
CA ASN A 143 -4.73 -26.95 -15.08
C ASN A 143 -4.56 -28.14 -14.12
N ALA A 144 -3.66 -28.06 -13.15
CA ALA A 144 -3.39 -29.19 -12.28
C ALA A 144 -4.27 -29.17 -11.01
N ALA A 145 -4.88 -30.31 -10.68
CA ALA A 145 -5.59 -30.53 -9.43
C ALA A 145 -4.70 -30.35 -8.17
N THR A 146 -3.37 -30.24 -8.35
CA THR A 146 -2.35 -30.19 -7.29
C THR A 146 -1.28 -29.12 -7.47
N ALA A 147 -1.28 -28.28 -8.52
CA ALA A 147 -0.21 -27.29 -8.70
C ALA A 147 -0.16 -26.28 -7.53
N LEU A 148 1.06 -26.08 -7.04
CA LEU A 148 1.47 -25.32 -5.85
C LEU A 148 0.37 -25.20 -4.79
N ARG A 149 0.25 -26.22 -3.93
CA ARG A 149 -0.68 -26.20 -2.77
C ARG A 149 -0.59 -24.93 -1.90
N ARG A 150 0.56 -24.25 -1.93
CA ARG A 150 0.84 -23.01 -1.20
C ARG A 150 1.60 -22.03 -2.11
N PRO A 151 0.92 -21.42 -3.10
CA PRO A 151 1.60 -20.69 -4.17
C PRO A 151 2.41 -19.50 -3.64
N THR A 152 1.87 -18.75 -2.68
CA THR A 152 2.59 -17.63 -2.06
C THR A 152 3.84 -18.08 -1.31
N MET A 153 3.77 -19.16 -0.52
CA MET A 153 4.93 -19.66 0.22
C MET A 153 6.02 -20.14 -0.73
N CYS A 154 5.67 -20.90 -1.77
CA CYS A 154 6.62 -21.34 -2.78
C CYS A 154 7.25 -20.16 -3.52
N LEU A 155 6.45 -19.14 -3.85
CA LEU A 155 6.94 -17.93 -4.51
C LEU A 155 7.94 -17.18 -3.62
N LEU A 156 7.63 -16.98 -2.34
CA LEU A 156 8.52 -16.31 -1.40
C LEU A 156 9.81 -17.11 -1.14
N LEU A 157 9.71 -18.43 -0.94
CA LEU A 157 10.89 -19.27 -0.75
C LEU A 157 11.75 -19.34 -2.01
N GLY A 158 11.15 -19.40 -3.19
CA GLY A 158 11.85 -19.33 -4.46
C GLY A 158 12.59 -18.00 -4.63
N PHE A 159 11.91 -16.88 -4.36
CA PHE A 159 12.53 -15.55 -4.41
C PHE A 159 13.70 -15.42 -3.44
N LEU A 160 13.52 -15.80 -2.16
CA LEU A 160 14.58 -15.76 -1.15
C LEU A 160 15.72 -16.73 -1.48
N GLY A 161 15.43 -17.91 -2.04
CA GLY A 161 16.44 -18.86 -2.50
C GLY A 161 17.29 -18.30 -3.64
N LEU A 162 16.68 -17.57 -4.57
CA LEU A 162 17.41 -16.86 -5.63
C LEU A 162 18.26 -15.71 -5.07
N VAL A 163 17.74 -14.96 -4.10
CA VAL A 163 18.54 -13.94 -3.38
C VAL A 163 19.75 -14.60 -2.71
N LEU A 164 19.59 -15.73 -2.02
CA LEU A 164 20.72 -16.46 -1.43
C LEU A 164 21.71 -16.96 -2.50
N ALA A 165 21.22 -17.41 -3.65
CA ALA A 165 22.08 -17.85 -4.74
C ALA A 165 22.99 -16.73 -5.27
N THR A 166 22.54 -15.46 -5.27
CA THR A 166 23.39 -14.31 -5.66
C THR A 166 24.64 -14.14 -4.79
N GLN A 167 24.61 -14.66 -3.56
CA GLN A 167 25.72 -14.56 -2.61
C GLN A 167 26.79 -15.63 -2.85
N SER A 168 26.50 -16.62 -3.72
CA SER A 168 27.47 -17.67 -4.05
C SER A 168 28.60 -17.12 -4.91
N THR A 169 29.82 -17.58 -4.65
CA THR A 169 31.01 -17.30 -5.47
C THR A 169 30.86 -17.82 -6.89
N LEU A 170 30.04 -18.87 -7.10
CA LEU A 170 29.74 -19.43 -8.42
C LEU A 170 28.96 -18.48 -9.32
N THR A 171 28.37 -17.42 -8.76
CA THR A 171 27.58 -16.45 -9.53
C THR A 171 28.38 -15.22 -9.96
N ILE A 172 29.62 -15.02 -9.50
CA ILE A 172 30.42 -13.81 -9.80
C ILE A 172 30.49 -13.52 -11.31
N GLY A 173 30.45 -12.24 -11.68
CA GLY A 173 30.45 -11.77 -13.05
C GLY A 173 29.04 -11.74 -13.65
N MET A 174 28.94 -12.18 -14.90
CA MET A 174 27.70 -12.16 -15.68
C MET A 174 26.52 -12.91 -15.00
N PRO A 175 26.71 -14.13 -14.42
CA PRO A 175 25.58 -14.86 -13.83
C PRO A 175 24.88 -14.10 -12.69
N ARG A 176 25.64 -13.38 -11.85
CA ARG A 176 25.10 -12.56 -10.75
C ARG A 176 24.35 -11.36 -11.30
N VAL A 177 24.87 -10.69 -12.33
CA VAL A 177 24.15 -9.60 -13.00
C VAL A 177 22.83 -10.11 -13.59
N LEU A 178 22.83 -11.25 -14.29
CA LEU A 178 21.62 -11.85 -14.84
C LEU A 178 20.61 -12.22 -13.74
N LEU A 179 21.07 -12.81 -12.64
CA LEU A 179 20.24 -13.21 -11.52
C LEU A 179 19.61 -12.01 -10.81
N TRP A 180 20.38 -10.95 -10.56
CA TRP A 180 19.86 -9.69 -10.01
C TRP A 180 18.93 -8.97 -10.96
N SER A 181 19.23 -8.99 -12.26
CA SER A 181 18.34 -8.42 -13.28
C SER A 181 16.98 -9.13 -13.28
N PHE A 182 16.99 -10.46 -13.14
CA PHE A 182 15.76 -11.22 -12.95
C PHE A 182 15.04 -10.85 -11.64
N LEU A 183 15.75 -10.82 -10.50
CA LEU A 183 15.17 -10.51 -9.19
C LEU A 183 14.52 -9.12 -9.14
N VAL A 184 15.24 -8.08 -9.60
CA VAL A 184 14.77 -6.69 -9.64
C VAL A 184 13.61 -6.53 -10.61
N THR A 185 13.61 -7.24 -11.74
CA THR A 185 12.46 -7.23 -12.66
C THR A 185 11.24 -7.97 -12.09
N CYS A 186 11.45 -9.04 -11.32
CA CYS A 186 10.39 -9.86 -10.73
C CYS A 186 9.74 -9.19 -9.51
N GLN A 187 10.55 -8.53 -8.68
CA GLN A 187 10.17 -8.00 -7.37
C GLN A 187 8.92 -7.09 -7.39
N PRO A 188 8.75 -6.15 -8.33
CA PRO A 188 7.55 -5.32 -8.42
C PRO A 188 6.25 -6.11 -8.54
N TYR A 189 6.29 -7.29 -9.14
CA TYR A 189 5.11 -8.06 -9.55
C TYR A 189 4.82 -9.24 -8.62
N LEU A 190 5.68 -9.51 -7.65
CA LEU A 190 5.62 -10.71 -6.81
C LEU A 190 4.27 -10.87 -6.10
N TRP A 191 3.75 -9.81 -5.50
CA TRP A 191 2.48 -9.85 -4.77
C TRP A 191 1.26 -9.90 -5.71
N PHE A 192 1.35 -9.33 -6.91
CA PHE A 192 0.32 -9.47 -7.94
C PHE A 192 0.22 -10.92 -8.41
N LEU A 193 1.37 -11.56 -8.64
CA LEU A 193 1.43 -12.98 -8.97
C LEU A 193 0.88 -13.84 -7.84
N ALA A 194 1.17 -13.52 -6.58
CA ALA A 194 0.63 -14.25 -5.42
C ALA A 194 -0.91 -14.25 -5.41
N TYR A 195 -1.54 -13.10 -5.67
CA TYR A 195 -3.00 -13.02 -5.83
C TYR A 195 -3.49 -13.76 -7.08
N ALA A 196 -2.81 -13.62 -8.21
CA ALA A 196 -3.20 -14.25 -9.47
C ALA A 196 -3.15 -15.78 -9.41
N LEU A 197 -2.14 -16.35 -8.74
CA LEU A 197 -2.03 -17.79 -8.49
C LEU A 197 -3.14 -18.27 -7.53
N ALA A 198 -3.43 -17.51 -6.48
CA ALA A 198 -4.53 -17.81 -5.57
C ALA A 198 -5.90 -17.79 -6.26
N ASP A 199 -6.10 -16.89 -7.24
CA ASP A 199 -7.29 -16.82 -8.08
C ASP A 199 -7.32 -17.94 -9.12
N ALA A 200 -6.18 -18.27 -9.75
CA ALA A 200 -6.08 -19.33 -10.76
C ALA A 200 -6.49 -20.71 -10.23
N GLY A 201 -6.23 -20.99 -8.96
CA GLY A 201 -6.67 -22.24 -8.32
C GLY A 201 -8.17 -22.30 -8.02
N LYS A 202 -8.92 -21.19 -8.13
CA LYS A 202 -10.36 -21.12 -7.81
C LYS A 202 -11.23 -20.94 -9.05
N GLU A 203 -10.79 -20.10 -9.97
CA GLU A 203 -11.56 -19.70 -11.14
C GLU A 203 -10.69 -19.73 -12.40
N ARG A 204 -11.15 -20.47 -13.40
CA ARG A 204 -10.53 -20.50 -14.73
C ARG A 204 -10.78 -19.17 -15.44
N SER A 205 -9.70 -18.52 -15.82
CA SER A 205 -9.73 -17.33 -16.68
C SER A 205 -8.49 -17.34 -17.57
N PRO A 206 -8.57 -16.76 -18.79
CA PRO A 206 -7.39 -16.61 -19.64
C PRO A 206 -6.24 -15.91 -18.90
N VAL A 207 -5.00 -16.35 -19.15
CA VAL A 207 -3.80 -15.83 -18.49
C VAL A 207 -3.67 -14.32 -18.65
N TRP A 208 -3.90 -13.82 -19.87
CA TRP A 208 -3.83 -12.39 -20.17
C TRP A 208 -4.76 -11.53 -19.29
N GLN A 209 -5.92 -12.05 -18.88
CA GLN A 209 -6.83 -11.32 -17.97
C GLN A 209 -6.28 -11.23 -16.55
N LYS A 210 -5.51 -12.23 -16.12
CA LYS A 210 -4.85 -12.20 -14.81
C LYS A 210 -3.63 -11.26 -14.84
N LEU A 211 -2.89 -11.25 -15.95
CA LEU A 211 -1.77 -10.32 -16.14
C LEU A 211 -2.23 -8.87 -16.29
N SER A 212 -3.40 -8.63 -16.88
CA SER A 212 -3.93 -7.26 -17.07
C SER A 212 -4.25 -6.53 -15.76
N VAL A 213 -4.21 -7.20 -14.61
CA VAL A 213 -4.44 -6.59 -13.29
C VAL A 213 -3.15 -6.43 -12.49
N PHE A 214 -1.99 -6.65 -13.12
CA PHE A 214 -0.68 -6.39 -12.53
C PHE A 214 -0.36 -4.91 -12.72
N HIS A 215 -0.10 -4.19 -11.63
CA HIS A 215 0.13 -2.73 -11.66
C HIS A 215 -0.89 -1.97 -12.51
N PRO A 216 -2.19 -2.13 -12.26
CA PRO A 216 -3.20 -1.55 -13.12
C PRO A 216 -3.03 -0.02 -13.19
N PHE A 217 -3.32 0.56 -14.36
CA PHE A 217 -3.01 1.96 -14.69
C PHE A 217 -3.53 3.01 -13.69
N TRP A 218 -4.51 2.68 -12.84
CA TRP A 218 -4.99 3.58 -11.79
C TRP A 218 -4.02 3.76 -10.63
N GLY A 219 -2.90 3.03 -10.63
CA GLY A 219 -1.78 3.18 -9.71
C GLY A 219 -1.65 1.98 -8.78
N ALA A 220 -0.40 1.64 -8.51
CA ALA A 220 -0.02 0.69 -7.47
C ALA A 220 1.44 0.92 -7.06
N THR A 221 1.79 0.34 -5.91
CA THR A 221 3.18 0.09 -5.53
C THR A 221 3.39 -1.42 -5.58
N LEU A 222 4.25 -1.97 -4.74
CA LEU A 222 4.29 -3.41 -4.50
C LEU A 222 2.99 -3.97 -3.89
N THR A 223 2.13 -3.11 -3.33
CA THR A 223 0.84 -3.51 -2.80
C THR A 223 -0.23 -3.49 -3.91
N PRO A 224 -0.92 -4.61 -4.19
CA PRO A 224 -1.93 -4.67 -5.23
C PRO A 224 -3.24 -3.95 -4.86
N PHE A 225 -3.43 -2.73 -5.38
CA PHE A 225 -4.69 -1.99 -5.25
C PHE A 225 -5.77 -2.60 -6.16
N GLY A 226 -6.72 -3.29 -5.52
CA GLY A 226 -7.70 -4.12 -6.22
C GLY A 226 -7.41 -5.63 -6.15
N LYS A 227 -6.34 -6.04 -5.43
CA LYS A 227 -5.97 -7.43 -5.18
C LYS A 227 -5.78 -8.22 -6.48
N GLY A 228 -6.66 -9.19 -6.76
CA GLY A 228 -6.66 -10.03 -7.94
C GLY A 228 -7.90 -9.84 -8.81
N LEU A 229 -7.97 -10.64 -9.88
CA LEU A 229 -9.02 -10.57 -10.89
C LEU A 229 -10.42 -10.81 -10.30
N SER A 230 -10.53 -11.78 -9.39
CA SER A 230 -11.80 -12.16 -8.75
C SER A 230 -12.35 -11.03 -7.88
N TYR A 231 -11.46 -10.32 -7.20
CA TYR A 231 -11.79 -9.16 -6.37
C TYR A 231 -12.30 -8.00 -7.24
N LEU A 232 -11.59 -7.66 -8.33
CA LEU A 232 -12.04 -6.60 -9.22
C LEU A 232 -13.42 -6.87 -9.83
N ARG A 233 -13.71 -8.11 -10.26
CA ARG A 233 -15.04 -8.50 -10.77
C ARG A 233 -16.16 -8.26 -9.76
N ARG A 234 -15.88 -8.40 -8.46
CA ARG A 234 -16.87 -8.16 -7.40
C ARG A 234 -17.21 -6.68 -7.22
N PHE A 235 -16.25 -5.80 -7.48
CA PHE A 235 -16.40 -4.35 -7.29
C PHE A 235 -16.63 -3.59 -8.59
N GLU A 236 -16.65 -4.28 -9.73
CA GLU A 236 -16.95 -3.71 -11.03
C GLU A 236 -18.42 -3.28 -11.11
N ALA A 237 -18.67 -2.05 -11.55
CA ALA A 237 -20.00 -1.54 -11.84
C ALA A 237 -20.59 -2.25 -13.07
N LYS A 238 -21.79 -2.79 -12.92
CA LYS A 238 -22.47 -3.62 -13.93
C LYS A 238 -23.58 -2.88 -14.65
N THR A 239 -24.14 -1.84 -14.04
CA THR A 239 -25.21 -1.02 -14.63
C THR A 239 -24.74 0.43 -14.85
N PRO A 240 -25.39 1.19 -15.77
CA PRO A 240 -25.10 2.61 -15.95
C PRO A 240 -25.27 3.44 -14.68
N GLU A 241 -26.28 3.12 -13.87
CA GLU A 241 -26.51 3.76 -12.57
C GLU A 241 -25.38 3.46 -11.57
N GLU A 242 -24.98 2.18 -11.44
CA GLU A 242 -23.86 1.80 -10.60
C GLU A 242 -22.56 2.48 -11.02
N LEU A 243 -22.35 2.63 -12.34
CA LEU A 243 -21.18 3.32 -12.88
C LEU A 243 -21.22 4.81 -12.52
N ALA A 244 -22.34 5.49 -12.73
CA ALA A 244 -22.50 6.91 -12.39
C ALA A 244 -22.26 7.15 -10.89
N VAL A 245 -22.87 6.35 -10.01
CA VAL A 245 -22.64 6.43 -8.55
C VAL A 245 -21.17 6.19 -8.21
N THR A 246 -20.52 5.22 -8.87
CA THR A 246 -19.11 4.89 -8.61
C THR A 246 -18.18 6.02 -9.06
N GLN A 247 -18.41 6.61 -10.23
CA GLN A 247 -17.65 7.75 -10.74
C GLN A 247 -17.84 9.00 -9.87
N LEU A 248 -19.07 9.30 -9.45
CA LEU A 248 -19.35 10.40 -8.51
C LEU A 248 -18.64 10.20 -7.16
N LYS A 249 -18.56 8.95 -6.66
CA LYS A 249 -17.73 8.61 -5.50
C LYS A 249 -16.23 8.75 -5.75
N GLY A 250 -15.78 8.59 -7.01
CA GLY A 250 -14.42 8.87 -7.46
C GLY A 250 -14.11 10.36 -7.40
N VAL A 251 -14.93 11.19 -8.04
CA VAL A 251 -14.82 12.67 -8.03
C VAL A 251 -14.82 13.22 -6.61
N LYS A 252 -15.78 12.78 -5.78
CA LYS A 252 -15.86 13.17 -4.37
C LYS A 252 -14.62 12.78 -3.58
N LEU A 253 -14.02 11.62 -3.86
CA LEU A 253 -12.77 11.21 -3.21
C LEU A 253 -11.59 12.05 -3.72
N ALA A 254 -11.47 12.29 -5.03
CA ALA A 254 -10.42 13.14 -5.59
C ALA A 254 -10.47 14.57 -5.05
N ALA A 255 -11.67 15.17 -4.94
CA ALA A 255 -11.85 16.49 -4.33
C ALA A 255 -11.43 16.48 -2.84
N TRP A 256 -11.79 15.44 -2.08
CA TRP A 256 -11.34 15.29 -0.70
C TRP A 256 -9.81 15.15 -0.61
N THR A 257 -9.21 14.38 -1.50
CA THR A 257 -7.77 14.19 -1.60
C THR A 257 -7.06 15.49 -1.93
N LEU A 258 -7.59 16.31 -2.83
CA LEU A 258 -7.06 17.65 -3.14
C LEU A 258 -7.02 18.54 -1.89
N LEU A 259 -8.11 18.58 -1.12
CA LEU A 259 -8.16 19.36 0.13
C LEU A 259 -7.13 18.87 1.14
N LEU A 260 -6.92 17.56 1.26
CA LEU A 260 -5.88 17.00 2.12
C LEU A 260 -4.48 17.28 1.60
N ALA A 261 -4.25 17.27 0.28
CA ALA A 261 -2.96 17.59 -0.33
C ALA A 261 -2.59 19.06 -0.11
N VAL A 262 -3.54 19.98 -0.32
CA VAL A 262 -3.37 21.40 0.03
C VAL A 262 -3.09 21.55 1.53
N GLY A 263 -3.88 20.90 2.36
CA GLY A 263 -3.68 20.91 3.81
C GLY A 263 -2.30 20.41 4.24
N ARG A 264 -1.79 19.35 3.61
CA ARG A 264 -0.43 18.83 3.81
C ARG A 264 0.62 19.84 3.35
N GLY A 265 0.46 20.46 2.18
CA GLY A 265 1.37 21.49 1.69
C GLY A 265 1.45 22.68 2.64
N CYS A 266 0.29 23.21 3.07
CA CYS A 266 0.24 24.29 4.05
C CYS A 266 0.83 23.89 5.40
N PHE A 267 0.60 22.66 5.86
CA PHE A 267 1.18 22.15 7.10
C PHE A 267 2.71 22.10 7.01
N ASN A 268 3.25 21.54 5.94
CA ASN A 268 4.70 21.43 5.75
C ASN A 268 5.36 22.81 5.63
N GLU A 269 4.77 23.74 4.88
CA GLU A 269 5.27 25.11 4.76
C GLU A 269 5.22 25.83 6.11
N LEU A 270 4.13 25.70 6.86
CA LEU A 270 4.03 26.29 8.18
C LEU A 270 5.08 25.72 9.15
N VAL A 271 5.20 24.39 9.21
CA VAL A 271 6.05 23.70 10.20
C VAL A 271 7.54 23.83 9.86
N HIS A 272 7.93 23.54 8.62
CA HIS A 272 9.34 23.51 8.22
C HIS A 272 9.81 24.82 7.58
N GLY A 273 8.93 25.54 6.88
CA GLY A 273 9.28 26.80 6.21
C GLY A 273 9.18 28.03 7.14
N ILE A 274 8.06 28.17 7.86
CA ILE A 274 7.78 29.37 8.68
C ILE A 274 8.22 29.20 10.13
N LEU A 275 8.00 28.02 10.73
CA LEU A 275 8.41 27.72 12.11
C LEU A 275 9.82 27.13 12.19
N TRP A 276 10.44 26.80 11.04
CA TRP A 276 11.82 26.28 10.94
C TRP A 276 12.04 25.04 11.81
N LEU A 277 10.99 24.25 12.02
CA LEU A 277 11.10 23.02 12.78
C LEU A 277 11.92 22.02 11.95
N PRO A 278 13.00 21.42 12.47
CA PRO A 278 13.75 20.40 11.73
C PRO A 278 12.89 19.17 11.49
N THR A 279 13.18 18.44 10.40
CA THR A 279 12.52 17.16 10.13
C THR A 279 12.89 16.13 11.20
N PHE A 280 12.06 15.10 11.37
CA PHE A 280 12.37 14.00 12.29
C PHE A 280 13.76 13.39 12.00
N ASP A 281 14.07 13.13 10.73
CA ASP A 281 15.35 12.55 10.32
C ASP A 281 16.54 13.46 10.71
N ASP A 282 16.43 14.79 10.54
CA ASP A 282 17.47 15.73 10.98
C ASP A 282 17.67 15.67 12.50
N THR A 283 16.57 15.62 13.28
CA THR A 283 16.67 15.50 14.74
C THR A 283 17.33 14.21 15.21
N LEU A 284 17.06 13.09 14.52
CA LEU A 284 17.68 11.80 14.80
C LEU A 284 19.18 11.82 14.43
N LEU A 285 19.52 12.32 13.24
CA LEU A 285 20.90 12.39 12.77
C LEU A 285 21.77 13.28 13.65
N ARG A 286 21.25 14.46 14.05
CA ARG A 286 21.91 15.37 15.00
C ARG A 286 22.19 14.72 16.35
N HIS A 287 21.24 13.93 16.85
CA HIS A 287 21.46 13.17 18.07
C HIS A 287 22.58 12.12 17.92
N ILE A 288 22.60 11.40 16.79
CA ILE A 288 23.61 10.37 16.50
C ILE A 288 25.02 10.97 16.43
N VAL A 289 25.18 12.19 15.89
CA VAL A 289 26.48 12.89 15.87
C VAL A 289 26.80 13.65 17.17
N HIS A 290 26.05 13.37 18.25
CA HIS A 290 26.22 13.96 19.58
C HIS A 290 26.02 15.49 19.65
N ASP A 291 25.22 16.07 18.74
CA ASP A 291 24.77 17.47 18.76
C ASP A 291 23.22 17.55 18.75
N PRO A 292 22.52 16.99 19.76
CA PRO A 292 21.07 16.91 19.73
C PRO A 292 20.40 18.27 19.89
N TYR A 293 19.37 18.53 19.10
CA TYR A 293 18.41 19.60 19.39
C TYR A 293 17.73 19.39 20.74
N PRO A 294 17.24 20.45 21.40
CA PRO A 294 16.41 20.34 22.60
C PRO A 294 15.27 19.32 22.46
N ARG A 295 15.02 18.54 23.53
CA ARG A 295 14.02 17.45 23.55
C ARG A 295 12.64 17.83 23.03
N TRP A 296 12.17 19.04 23.34
CA TRP A 296 10.86 19.50 22.91
C TRP A 296 10.80 19.65 21.38
N ILE A 297 11.91 20.06 20.73
CA ILE A 297 12.04 20.11 19.27
C ILE A 297 11.91 18.69 18.71
N GLY A 298 12.67 17.73 19.27
CA GLY A 298 12.59 16.33 18.84
C GLY A 298 11.19 15.73 18.96
N TRP A 299 10.47 16.01 20.06
CA TRP A 299 9.06 15.60 20.22
C TRP A 299 8.15 16.25 19.17
N THR A 300 8.29 17.56 18.94
CA THR A 300 7.47 18.26 17.95
C THR A 300 7.74 17.76 16.53
N SER A 301 9.00 17.48 16.18
CA SER A 301 9.40 16.94 14.88
C SER A 301 8.85 15.53 14.68
N LEU A 302 8.88 14.68 15.71
CA LEU A 302 8.29 13.33 15.65
C LEU A 302 6.76 13.38 15.46
N ILE A 303 6.07 14.27 16.17
CA ILE A 303 4.62 14.47 16.02
C ILE A 303 4.29 15.01 14.62
N ALA A 304 5.06 15.99 14.13
CA ALA A 304 4.90 16.53 12.78
C ALA A 304 5.05 15.43 11.72
N TYR A 305 6.11 14.64 11.83
CA TYR A 305 6.36 13.49 10.94
C TYR A 305 5.19 12.51 10.91
N PHE A 306 4.60 12.15 12.06
CA PHE A 306 3.41 11.30 12.11
C PHE A 306 2.21 11.91 11.37
N VAL A 307 1.97 13.22 11.51
CA VAL A 307 0.88 13.91 10.81
C VAL A 307 1.13 13.93 9.30
N GLU A 308 2.38 14.18 8.90
CA GLU A 308 2.81 14.18 7.50
C GLU A 308 2.65 12.82 6.84
N ASP A 309 3.10 11.75 7.50
CA ASP A 309 2.94 10.37 7.01
C ASP A 309 1.45 10.02 6.88
N LEU A 310 0.65 10.35 7.89
CA LEU A 310 -0.79 10.12 7.88
C LEU A 310 -1.50 10.82 6.71
N LEU A 311 -1.16 12.09 6.47
CA LEU A 311 -1.69 12.86 5.34
C LEU A 311 -1.18 12.31 4.01
N GLY A 312 0.12 12.03 3.91
CA GLY A 312 0.78 11.49 2.73
C GLY A 312 0.15 10.17 2.28
N MET A 313 0.01 9.21 3.21
CA MET A 313 -0.62 7.91 2.95
C MET A 313 -2.09 8.03 2.59
N THR A 314 -2.82 8.98 3.19
CA THR A 314 -4.23 9.23 2.87
C THR A 314 -4.37 9.81 1.45
N VAL A 315 -3.51 10.75 1.07
CA VAL A 315 -3.50 11.36 -0.27
C VAL A 315 -3.12 10.32 -1.32
N PHE A 316 -2.01 9.62 -1.11
CA PHE A 316 -1.49 8.58 -2.01
C PHE A 316 -2.56 7.51 -2.31
N GLY A 317 -3.12 6.88 -1.27
CA GLY A 317 -4.16 5.86 -1.46
C GLY A 317 -5.48 6.44 -1.97
N GLY A 318 -5.77 7.71 -1.66
CA GLY A 318 -6.96 8.43 -2.12
C GLY A 318 -6.97 8.63 -3.64
N ILE A 319 -5.83 9.02 -4.22
CA ILE A 319 -5.66 9.17 -5.68
C ILE A 319 -5.90 7.85 -6.39
N ILE A 320 -5.23 6.78 -5.97
CA ILE A 320 -5.36 5.46 -6.61
C ILE A 320 -6.80 4.97 -6.60
N VAL A 321 -7.46 5.03 -5.43
CA VAL A 321 -8.85 4.59 -5.29
C VAL A 321 -9.82 5.50 -6.06
N ALA A 322 -9.56 6.80 -6.13
CA ALA A 322 -10.37 7.72 -6.93
C ALA A 322 -10.28 7.38 -8.42
N THR A 323 -9.07 7.14 -8.95
CA THR A 323 -8.86 6.73 -10.35
C THR A 323 -9.54 5.39 -10.65
N ALA A 324 -9.42 4.40 -9.78
CA ALA A 324 -10.09 3.11 -9.95
C ALA A 324 -11.63 3.24 -9.97
N ARG A 325 -12.19 4.14 -9.13
CA ARG A 325 -13.63 4.46 -9.13
C ARG A 325 -14.07 5.17 -10.40
N LEU A 326 -13.25 6.07 -10.93
CA LEU A 326 -13.52 6.70 -12.23
C LEU A 326 -13.52 5.68 -13.37
N ALA A 327 -12.71 4.62 -13.26
CA ALA A 327 -12.68 3.49 -14.20
C ALA A 327 -13.85 2.50 -14.01
N GLY A 328 -14.74 2.74 -13.04
CA GLY A 328 -15.91 1.90 -12.77
C GLY A 328 -15.70 0.79 -11.74
N PHE A 329 -14.59 0.78 -10.99
CA PHE A 329 -14.34 -0.16 -9.91
C PHE A 329 -14.59 0.51 -8.55
N ARG A 330 -15.60 0.05 -7.81
CA ARG A 330 -16.00 0.58 -6.50
C ARG A 330 -15.07 0.12 -5.37
N LEU A 331 -13.78 0.35 -5.56
CA LEU A 331 -12.72 0.04 -4.62
C LEU A 331 -12.93 0.75 -3.27
N LEU A 332 -12.57 0.04 -2.18
CA LEU A 332 -12.63 0.56 -0.82
C LEU A 332 -11.51 1.58 -0.60
N ARG A 333 -11.69 2.50 0.35
CA ARG A 333 -10.66 3.52 0.63
C ARG A 333 -9.44 2.86 1.27
N ASN A 334 -8.25 3.32 0.89
CA ASN A 334 -7.01 2.87 1.53
C ASN A 334 -6.96 3.29 3.01
N THR A 335 -7.35 4.54 3.27
CA THR A 335 -7.36 5.15 4.60
C THR A 335 -8.75 5.71 4.91
N TYR A 336 -9.31 5.36 6.07
CA TYR A 336 -10.67 5.78 6.45
C TYR A 336 -10.77 6.21 7.92
N ARG A 337 -10.75 7.52 8.14
CA ARG A 337 -10.92 8.15 9.47
C ARG A 337 -10.01 7.52 10.54
N PRO A 338 -8.69 7.47 10.32
CA PRO A 338 -7.75 6.84 11.25
C PRO A 338 -7.75 7.53 12.63
N LEU A 339 -7.95 8.85 12.68
CA LEU A 339 -8.07 9.62 13.92
C LEU A 339 -9.40 9.40 14.69
N GLU A 340 -10.34 8.61 14.17
CA GLU A 340 -11.51 8.18 14.95
C GLU A 340 -11.28 6.85 15.68
N SER A 341 -10.07 6.31 15.62
CA SER A 341 -9.78 4.97 16.15
C SER A 341 -9.74 4.98 17.67
N ALA A 342 -10.47 4.05 18.27
CA ALA A 342 -10.53 3.90 19.73
C ALA A 342 -9.57 2.83 20.27
N SER A 343 -8.88 2.11 19.39
CA SER A 343 -7.89 1.08 19.73
C SER A 343 -6.86 0.93 18.62
N LEU A 344 -5.72 0.31 18.95
CA LEU A 344 -4.65 0.03 18.00
C LEU A 344 -5.14 -0.88 16.86
N ALA A 345 -5.97 -1.87 17.20
CA ALA A 345 -6.59 -2.74 16.20
C ALA A 345 -7.58 -1.99 15.28
N ASP A 346 -8.30 -0.98 15.78
CA ASP A 346 -9.19 -0.16 14.97
C ASP A 346 -8.39 0.73 14.00
N PHE A 347 -7.29 1.34 14.48
CA PHE A 347 -6.38 2.14 13.65
C PHE A 347 -5.74 1.32 12.55
N TRP A 348 -5.17 0.15 12.90
CA TRP A 348 -4.59 -0.78 11.94
C TRP A 348 -5.59 -1.18 10.83
N ASN A 349 -6.88 -1.30 11.18
CA ASN A 349 -7.92 -1.61 10.20
C ASN A 349 -8.31 -0.45 9.29
N ARG A 350 -7.96 0.79 9.65
CA ARG A 350 -8.35 2.03 8.98
C ARG A 350 -7.22 2.75 8.26
N TYR A 351 -5.96 2.45 8.58
CA TYR A 351 -4.82 3.22 8.09
C TYR A 351 -4.36 2.82 6.68
N TYR A 352 -4.01 1.54 6.49
CA TYR A 352 -3.43 1.03 5.24
C TYR A 352 -4.15 -0.24 4.76
N PHE A 353 -5.37 -0.08 4.25
CA PHE A 353 -6.29 -1.17 3.96
C PHE A 353 -5.68 -2.22 3.02
N TYR A 354 -5.13 -1.84 1.87
CA TYR A 354 -4.67 -2.81 0.87
C TYR A 354 -3.45 -3.61 1.34
N PHE A 355 -2.51 -2.95 2.02
CA PHE A 355 -1.35 -3.62 2.60
C PHE A 355 -1.77 -4.59 3.71
N LYS A 356 -2.64 -4.14 4.62
CA LYS A 356 -3.22 -5.00 5.65
C LYS A 356 -3.92 -6.22 5.03
N GLU A 357 -4.71 -6.03 3.98
CA GLU A 357 -5.41 -7.12 3.33
C GLU A 357 -4.46 -8.11 2.65
N LEU A 358 -3.34 -7.66 2.08
CA LEU A 358 -2.27 -8.53 1.60
C LEU A 358 -1.73 -9.41 2.72
N LEU A 359 -1.42 -8.82 3.88
CA LEU A 359 -0.97 -9.55 5.06
C LEU A 359 -2.04 -10.54 5.54
N VAL A 360 -3.30 -10.14 5.51
CA VAL A 360 -4.41 -10.98 5.94
C VAL A 360 -4.61 -12.20 5.01
N ASP A 361 -4.60 -11.97 3.70
CA ASP A 361 -4.85 -13.00 2.70
C ASP A 361 -3.69 -14.01 2.63
N HIS A 362 -2.45 -13.55 2.74
CA HIS A 362 -1.27 -14.37 2.51
C HIS A 362 -0.58 -14.90 3.77
N PHE A 363 -0.81 -14.29 4.94
CA PHE A 363 -0.16 -14.70 6.20
C PHE A 363 -1.18 -15.02 7.29
N PHE A 364 -2.16 -14.14 7.54
CA PHE A 364 -3.14 -14.35 8.61
C PHE A 364 -4.01 -15.59 8.36
N TYR A 365 -4.76 -15.66 7.25
CA TYR A 365 -5.68 -16.77 7.02
C TYR A 365 -4.97 -18.12 6.92
N PRO A 366 -3.85 -18.27 6.18
CA PRO A 366 -3.12 -19.53 6.12
C PRO A 366 -2.64 -20.04 7.48
N THR A 367 -2.31 -19.13 8.40
CA THR A 367 -1.90 -19.43 9.78
C THR A 367 -3.10 -19.73 10.66
N PHE A 368 -4.13 -18.88 10.61
CA PHE A 368 -5.34 -19.00 11.43
C PHE A 368 -6.07 -20.32 11.20
N VAL A 369 -6.12 -20.84 9.97
CA VAL A 369 -6.80 -22.11 9.68
C VAL A 369 -5.97 -23.35 10.04
N ARG A 370 -4.67 -23.20 10.34
CA ARG A 370 -3.75 -24.32 10.57
C ARG A 370 -3.25 -24.42 12.01
N CYS A 371 -2.85 -23.32 12.61
CA CYS A 371 -2.21 -23.30 13.91
C CYS A 371 -3.24 -23.16 15.05
N PHE A 372 -2.94 -23.74 16.21
CA PHE A 372 -3.71 -23.55 17.46
C PHE A 372 -5.24 -23.73 17.34
N ARG A 373 -5.70 -24.68 16.52
CA ARG A 373 -7.13 -24.88 16.20
C ARG A 373 -8.03 -25.01 17.44
N SER A 374 -7.52 -25.65 18.50
CA SER A 374 -8.22 -25.87 19.76
C SER A 374 -8.30 -24.62 20.65
N HIS A 375 -7.47 -23.59 20.42
CA HIS A 375 -7.36 -22.42 21.29
C HIS A 375 -7.69 -21.13 20.52
N ARG A 376 -8.98 -20.74 20.48
CA ARG A 376 -9.47 -19.60 19.68
C ARG A 376 -8.69 -18.29 19.89
N ARG A 377 -8.36 -17.94 21.15
CA ARG A 377 -7.63 -16.71 21.47
C ARG A 377 -6.18 -16.77 21.01
N LEU A 378 -5.48 -17.86 21.32
CA LEU A 378 -4.10 -18.08 20.89
C LEU A 378 -3.98 -18.13 19.37
N ARG A 379 -4.94 -18.76 18.70
CA ARG A 379 -5.05 -18.80 17.23
C ARG A 379 -5.18 -17.42 16.61
N LEU A 380 -6.07 -16.58 17.16
CA LEU A 380 -6.23 -15.20 16.71
C LEU A 380 -4.95 -14.39 16.93
N PHE A 381 -4.39 -14.48 18.13
CA PHE A 381 -3.15 -13.78 18.50
C PHE A 381 -1.99 -14.16 17.57
N PHE A 382 -1.75 -15.46 17.42
CA PHE A 382 -0.63 -15.97 16.63
C PHE A 382 -0.80 -15.66 15.14
N ALA A 383 -2.00 -15.78 14.58
CA ALA A 383 -2.24 -15.41 13.19
C ALA A 383 -2.04 -13.90 12.95
N THR A 384 -2.48 -13.05 13.87
CA THR A 384 -2.20 -11.60 13.82
C THR A 384 -0.71 -11.33 13.93
N PHE A 385 0.00 -12.04 14.82
CA PHE A 385 1.43 -11.90 14.96
C PHE A 385 2.19 -12.28 13.68
N VAL A 386 1.89 -13.44 13.09
CA VAL A 386 2.52 -13.87 11.83
C VAL A 386 2.24 -12.89 10.70
N ALA A 387 1.04 -12.30 10.63
CA ALA A 387 0.73 -11.32 9.60
C ALA A 387 1.43 -9.97 9.82
N ALA A 388 1.29 -9.38 11.00
CA ALA A 388 1.76 -8.03 11.31
C ALA A 388 3.27 -7.95 11.63
N CYS A 389 3.89 -9.07 12.05
CA CYS A 389 5.33 -9.18 12.25
C CYS A 389 6.00 -9.81 11.03
N LEU A 390 5.90 -11.13 10.86
CA LEU A 390 6.65 -11.85 9.82
C LEU A 390 6.27 -11.41 8.40
N GLY A 391 4.98 -11.31 8.10
CA GLY A 391 4.53 -10.89 6.77
C GLY A 391 4.91 -9.44 6.45
N ASN A 392 4.85 -8.57 7.45
CA ASN A 392 5.24 -7.16 7.32
C ASN A 392 6.74 -7.02 7.07
N LEU A 393 7.57 -7.69 7.87
CA LEU A 393 9.03 -7.71 7.74
C LEU A 393 9.46 -8.27 6.38
N LEU A 394 8.87 -9.40 5.94
CA LEU A 394 9.17 -9.98 4.63
C LEU A 394 8.77 -9.05 3.47
N PHE A 395 7.63 -8.37 3.59
CA PHE A 395 7.21 -7.41 2.57
C PHE A 395 8.22 -6.27 2.42
N HIS A 396 8.65 -5.67 3.53
CA HIS A 396 9.60 -4.55 3.51
C HIS A 396 11.01 -5.01 3.09
N PHE A 397 11.45 -6.17 3.53
CA PHE A 397 12.71 -6.75 3.08
C PHE A 397 12.75 -6.98 1.56
N ILE A 398 11.66 -7.53 0.99
CA ILE A 398 11.53 -7.73 -0.46
C ILE A 398 11.39 -6.39 -1.20
N ARG A 399 10.70 -5.40 -0.61
CA ARG A 399 10.56 -4.06 -1.18
C ARG A 399 11.93 -3.42 -1.37
N ASP A 400 12.76 -3.51 -0.34
CA ASP A 400 14.03 -2.81 -0.27
C ASP A 400 15.21 -3.78 -0.54
N ILE A 401 14.99 -4.74 -1.45
CA ILE A 401 15.99 -5.77 -1.77
C ILE A 401 17.29 -5.18 -2.33
N ARG A 402 17.25 -3.95 -2.87
CA ARG A 402 18.42 -3.20 -3.33
C ARG A 402 19.53 -3.08 -2.28
N PHE A 403 19.18 -3.04 -0.99
CA PHE A 403 20.19 -2.98 0.06
C PHE A 403 21.05 -4.25 0.10
N VAL A 404 20.54 -5.41 -0.35
CA VAL A 404 21.37 -6.62 -0.46
C VAL A 404 22.49 -6.43 -1.49
N VAL A 405 22.24 -5.65 -2.55
CA VAL A 405 23.27 -5.29 -3.53
C VAL A 405 24.21 -4.23 -2.96
N ASP A 406 23.66 -3.17 -2.36
CA ASP A 406 24.44 -2.01 -1.92
C ASP A 406 25.35 -2.33 -0.70
N MET A 407 24.92 -3.19 0.24
CA MET A 407 25.66 -3.50 1.48
C MET A 407 25.93 -5.00 1.74
N GLY A 408 25.44 -5.89 0.88
CA GLY A 408 25.53 -7.35 1.06
C GLY A 408 24.39 -7.92 1.92
N LEU A 409 24.11 -9.22 1.78
CA LEU A 409 22.95 -9.85 2.43
C LEU A 409 22.97 -9.74 3.95
N TRP A 410 24.12 -9.99 4.58
CA TRP A 410 24.21 -9.97 6.03
C TRP A 410 23.91 -8.59 6.60
N ASN A 411 24.55 -7.54 6.07
CA ASN A 411 24.31 -6.17 6.50
C ASN A 411 22.88 -5.72 6.18
N ALA A 412 22.32 -6.14 5.04
CA ALA A 412 20.94 -5.86 4.70
C ALA A 412 19.94 -6.49 5.69
N VAL A 413 20.24 -7.70 6.20
CA VAL A 413 19.41 -8.39 7.21
C VAL A 413 19.63 -7.80 8.61
N VAL A 414 20.86 -7.48 8.99
CA VAL A 414 21.17 -6.84 10.29
C VAL A 414 20.60 -5.42 10.34
N GLY A 415 20.66 -4.67 9.24
CA GLY A 415 20.08 -3.33 9.12
C GLY A 415 18.56 -3.30 9.28
N GLU A 416 17.87 -4.44 9.06
CA GLU A 416 16.44 -4.58 9.34
C GLU A 416 16.09 -4.68 10.83
N GLN A 417 17.07 -4.73 11.74
CA GLN A 417 16.82 -4.90 13.18
C GLN A 417 15.82 -3.88 13.76
N SER A 418 15.90 -2.61 13.33
CA SER A 418 15.00 -1.56 13.81
C SER A 418 13.57 -1.82 13.33
N HIS A 419 13.41 -2.12 12.05
CA HIS A 419 12.10 -2.42 11.49
C HIS A 419 11.53 -3.77 12.00
N ALA A 420 12.39 -4.76 12.27
CA ALA A 420 12.00 -5.99 12.94
C ALA A 420 11.45 -5.71 14.35
N PHE A 421 12.08 -4.81 15.11
CA PHE A 421 11.56 -4.36 16.40
C PHE A 421 10.23 -3.61 16.25
N TYR A 422 10.13 -2.68 15.30
CA TYR A 422 8.89 -1.98 14.94
C TYR A 422 7.74 -2.97 14.69
N THR A 423 7.95 -3.94 13.80
CA THR A 423 6.91 -4.90 13.41
C THR A 423 6.55 -5.85 14.55
N PHE A 424 7.52 -6.21 15.41
CA PHE A 424 7.27 -7.00 16.61
C PHE A 424 6.36 -6.26 17.61
N VAL A 425 6.72 -5.02 17.97
CA VAL A 425 5.95 -4.20 18.93
C VAL A 425 4.55 -3.91 18.38
N LEU A 426 4.45 -3.57 17.10
CA LEU A 426 3.19 -3.40 16.39
C LEU A 426 2.31 -4.66 16.49
N ALA A 427 2.87 -5.82 16.14
CA ALA A 427 2.15 -7.08 16.11
C ALA A 427 1.67 -7.52 17.50
N MET A 428 2.53 -7.41 18.53
CA MET A 428 2.14 -7.63 19.92
C MET A 428 0.96 -6.73 20.32
N SER A 429 1.09 -5.43 20.04
CA SER A 429 0.12 -4.43 20.49
C SER A 429 -1.22 -4.57 19.79
N VAL A 430 -1.22 -4.83 18.47
CA VAL A 430 -2.44 -5.09 17.70
C VAL A 430 -3.09 -6.42 18.12
N ALA A 431 -2.30 -7.50 18.29
CA ALA A 431 -2.83 -8.79 18.70
C ALA A 431 -3.46 -8.73 20.11
N VAL A 432 -2.79 -8.11 21.08
CA VAL A 432 -3.35 -7.87 22.42
C VAL A 432 -4.59 -6.97 22.33
N SER A 433 -4.55 -5.91 21.52
CA SER A 433 -5.70 -5.02 21.31
C SER A 433 -6.92 -5.74 20.72
N GLN A 434 -6.73 -6.76 19.87
CA GLN A 434 -7.83 -7.57 19.32
C GLN A 434 -8.42 -8.54 20.34
N LEU A 435 -7.59 -9.04 21.26
CA LEU A 435 -8.03 -9.95 22.33
C LEU A 435 -8.81 -9.21 23.43
N ARG A 436 -8.48 -7.94 23.68
CA ARG A 436 -9.23 -7.07 24.60
C ARG A 436 -10.62 -6.82 24.02
N ARG A 437 -11.62 -7.56 24.52
CA ARG A 437 -13.03 -7.25 24.26
C ARG A 437 -13.31 -5.87 24.85
N VAL A 438 -13.48 -4.87 24.00
CA VAL A 438 -13.99 -3.57 24.44
C VAL A 438 -15.47 -3.80 24.82
N PRO A 439 -15.88 -3.59 26.08
CA PRO A 439 -17.30 -3.64 26.44
C PRO A 439 -18.09 -2.70 25.51
N GLN A 440 -19.35 -3.04 25.21
CA GLN A 440 -20.24 -2.14 24.46
C GLN A 440 -20.10 -0.73 25.03
N ARG A 441 -19.96 0.27 24.14
CA ARG A 441 -19.76 1.68 24.49
C ARG A 441 -20.88 2.10 25.46
N ALA A 442 -20.63 2.01 26.76
CA ALA A 442 -21.27 2.89 27.72
C ALA A 442 -21.03 4.31 27.20
N THR A 443 -22.01 5.19 27.32
CA THR A 443 -21.97 6.60 26.89
C THR A 443 -20.90 7.36 27.68
N ARG A 444 -19.63 7.04 27.42
CA ARG A 444 -18.48 7.80 27.90
C ARG A 444 -18.48 9.10 27.11
N GLY A 445 -18.54 10.23 27.82
CA GLY A 445 -18.55 11.56 27.21
C GLY A 445 -17.38 11.78 26.24
N TRP A 446 -17.45 12.84 25.43
CA TRP A 446 -16.53 13.10 24.31
C TRP A 446 -15.04 12.92 24.64
N LEU A 447 -14.60 13.39 25.81
CA LEU A 447 -13.21 13.29 26.26
C LEU A 447 -12.76 11.82 26.46
N ARG A 448 -13.47 11.06 27.32
CA ARG A 448 -13.12 9.67 27.67
C ARG A 448 -13.52 8.65 26.60
N GLY A 449 -14.51 8.98 25.78
CA GLY A 449 -15.04 8.10 24.73
C GLY A 449 -14.38 8.28 23.37
N ARG A 450 -13.75 9.44 23.09
CA ARG A 450 -13.26 9.80 21.76
C ARG A 450 -11.86 10.40 21.75
N LEU A 451 -11.62 11.49 22.49
CA LEU A 451 -10.33 12.19 22.44
C LEU A 451 -9.18 11.38 23.05
N LEU A 452 -9.34 10.92 24.30
CA LEU A 452 -8.29 10.17 25.00
C LEU A 452 -7.88 8.89 24.28
N PRO A 453 -8.81 8.03 23.79
CA PRO A 453 -8.44 6.89 22.96
C PRO A 453 -7.69 7.28 21.69
N CYS A 454 -8.12 8.34 20.99
CA CYS A 454 -7.44 8.82 19.80
C CYS A 454 -6.00 9.27 20.11
N LEU A 455 -5.82 10.10 21.15
CA LEU A 455 -4.49 10.58 21.55
C LEU A 455 -3.57 9.42 21.97
N TRP A 456 -4.09 8.44 22.71
CA TRP A 456 -3.34 7.24 23.06
C TRP A 456 -2.88 6.44 21.84
N VAL A 457 -3.80 6.21 20.90
CA VAL A 457 -3.51 5.49 19.66
C VAL A 457 -2.50 6.25 18.81
N CYS A 458 -2.69 7.55 18.61
CA CYS A 458 -1.76 8.39 17.84
C CYS A 458 -0.39 8.45 18.51
N GLY A 459 -0.34 8.63 19.84
CA GLY A 459 0.91 8.63 20.61
C GLY A 459 1.68 7.31 20.48
N PHE A 460 0.98 6.17 20.49
CA PHE A 460 1.60 4.87 20.24
C PHE A 460 2.26 4.80 18.85
N PHE A 461 1.54 5.15 17.79
CA PHE A 461 2.10 5.10 16.43
C PHE A 461 3.20 6.14 16.22
N CYS A 462 3.07 7.32 16.81
CA CYS A 462 4.07 8.38 16.82
C CYS A 462 5.40 7.88 17.42
N ILE A 463 5.38 7.28 18.61
CA ILE A 463 6.59 6.69 19.22
C ILE A 463 7.13 5.53 18.38
N LEU A 464 6.22 4.71 17.84
CA LEU A 464 6.62 3.55 17.05
C LEU A 464 7.40 3.94 15.78
N HIS A 465 7.10 5.10 15.18
CA HIS A 465 7.83 5.60 14.01
C HIS A 465 9.33 5.82 14.24
N VAL A 466 9.79 6.01 15.47
CA VAL A 466 11.23 6.09 15.76
C VAL A 466 11.98 4.84 15.26
N PHE A 467 11.31 3.69 15.30
CA PHE A 467 11.87 2.40 14.88
C PHE A 467 11.48 2.01 13.45
N ASP A 468 10.61 2.77 12.80
CA ASP A 468 10.28 2.53 11.41
C ASP A 468 11.47 2.98 10.55
N ALA A 469 12.07 2.05 9.81
CA ALA A 469 13.29 2.27 9.06
C ALA A 469 13.05 2.18 7.53
N PRO A 470 12.06 2.87 6.95
CA PRO A 470 11.71 2.60 5.56
C PRO A 470 12.78 3.08 4.56
N LEU A 471 13.75 3.91 4.97
CA LEU A 471 14.74 4.52 4.05
C LEU A 471 16.20 4.47 4.55
N ASP A 472 16.43 3.98 5.76
CA ASP A 472 17.74 3.98 6.39
C ASP A 472 17.97 2.64 7.10
N ARG A 473 18.86 1.82 6.51
CA ARG A 473 19.38 0.58 7.11
C ARG A 473 20.76 0.77 7.73
N GLU A 474 21.25 2.00 7.81
CA GLU A 474 22.56 2.35 8.34
C GLU A 474 22.50 2.54 9.86
N HIS A 475 21.41 3.07 10.39
CA HIS A 475 21.27 3.27 11.83
C HIS A 475 20.73 2.06 12.57
N THR A 476 21.38 1.76 13.70
CA THR A 476 21.08 0.60 14.52
C THR A 476 19.82 0.77 15.35
N LEU A 477 19.25 -0.35 15.81
CA LEU A 477 18.16 -0.34 16.80
C LEU A 477 18.56 0.41 18.07
N TRP A 478 19.82 0.28 18.48
CA TRP A 478 20.32 0.91 19.69
C TRP A 478 20.38 2.43 19.57
N GLN A 479 20.91 2.98 18.48
CA GLN A 479 20.91 4.43 18.23
C GLN A 479 19.50 5.03 18.24
N ARG A 480 18.52 4.32 17.68
CA ARG A 480 17.11 4.74 17.69
C ARG A 480 16.49 4.64 19.09
N ALA A 481 16.88 3.63 19.88
CA ALA A 481 16.46 3.50 21.27
C ALA A 481 17.07 4.59 22.16
N GLU A 482 18.35 4.91 21.99
CA GLU A 482 19.03 6.04 22.66
C GLU A 482 18.33 7.36 22.36
N PHE A 483 17.97 7.61 21.08
CA PHE A 483 17.19 8.79 20.72
C PHE A 483 15.83 8.83 21.43
N LEU A 484 15.11 7.70 21.48
CA LEU A 484 13.84 7.63 22.21
C LEU A 484 14.04 7.89 23.71
N PHE A 485 15.08 7.33 24.33
CA PHE A 485 15.40 7.57 25.73
C PHE A 485 15.74 9.04 25.99
N TYR A 486 16.51 9.66 25.10
CA TYR A 486 16.80 11.09 25.12
C TYR A 486 15.51 11.92 25.11
N LEU A 487 14.55 11.61 24.23
CA LEU A 487 13.24 12.27 24.18
C LEU A 487 12.45 12.10 25.48
N LEU A 488 12.52 10.92 26.11
CA LEU A 488 11.88 10.62 27.39
C LEU A 488 12.60 11.23 28.60
N GLY A 489 13.77 11.83 28.38
CA GLY A 489 14.57 12.48 29.40
C GLY A 489 15.46 11.55 30.22
N VAL A 490 15.68 10.33 29.75
CA VAL A 490 16.63 9.38 30.31
C VAL A 490 17.99 9.66 29.69
N THR A 491 19.00 9.94 30.53
CA THR A 491 20.40 10.05 30.10
C THR A 491 21.00 8.65 30.07
N THR A 492 21.33 8.17 28.86
CA THR A 492 22.03 6.91 28.62
C THR A 492 23.54 7.08 28.62
#